data_AF-A0A373V958-F1
#
_entry.id   AF-A0A373V958-F1
#
_cell.length_a   1.000
_cell.length_b   1.000
_cell.length_c   1.000
_cell.angle_alpha   90.00
_cell.angle_beta   90.00
_cell.angle_gamma   90.00
#
_symmetry.space_group_name_H-M   'P 1'
#
loop_
_entity.id
_entity.type
_entity.pdbx_description
1 polymer ?
#
loop_
_entity_poly.entity_id
_entity_poly.type
_entity_poly.pdbx_seq_one_letter_code
_entity_poly.pdbx_strand_id
1 'polypeptide(L)'
;MLESYESDIESIEDGDKYGNNIVDLYNPINYIGAEDTESPTWTRIVMGASEGDMSLFASMNMQIAWLNSGTDAELEWQWDGGHVPSEIFGESLALYIDEMYGKYVEGAAEATKAEAQTQTQNGAATEATGTDISSWASYEDGEVNFTLADAASYRIKGASKATPGFDVIDYGQETYEFGSTTQDARHFDRYVLKVLQEEKETLEGLFNSNND
;
A
#
# COMPACT_ATOMS: atom_id res chain seq x y z
N MET A 1 26.17 5.05 7.54
CA MET A 1 24.79 4.65 7.20
C MET A 1 23.86 4.98 8.37
N LEU A 2 23.89 4.28 9.50
CA LEU A 2 23.00 4.58 10.64
C LEU A 2 23.08 6.05 11.08
N GLU A 3 24.29 6.60 11.26
CA GLU A 3 24.48 8.01 11.62
C GLU A 3 23.86 8.98 10.59
N SER A 4 23.93 8.65 9.30
CA SER A 4 23.32 9.45 8.23
C SER A 4 21.79 9.37 8.29
N TYR A 5 21.26 8.16 8.53
CA TYR A 5 19.83 7.92 8.69
C TYR A 5 19.26 8.68 9.91
N GLU A 6 19.97 8.64 11.04
CA GLU A 6 19.62 9.40 12.25
C GLU A 6 19.60 10.90 11.98
N SER A 7 20.64 11.43 11.33
CA SER A 7 20.73 12.85 10.98
C SER A 7 19.62 13.30 10.03
N ASP A 8 19.23 12.46 9.08
CA ASP A 8 18.16 12.77 8.13
C ASP A 8 16.80 12.82 8.81
N ILE A 9 16.51 11.83 9.66
CA ILE A 9 15.27 11.77 10.44
C ILE A 9 15.18 12.97 11.39
N GLU A 10 16.26 13.29 12.13
CA GLU A 10 16.31 14.46 13.00
C GLU A 10 16.02 15.75 12.22
N SER A 11 16.63 15.92 11.04
CA SER A 11 16.42 17.07 10.15
C SER A 11 14.98 17.17 9.62
N ILE A 12 14.32 16.05 9.35
CA ILE A 12 12.91 16.03 8.95
C ILE A 12 12.00 16.37 10.14
N GLU A 13 12.34 15.90 11.33
CA GLU A 13 11.57 16.11 12.56
C GLU A 13 11.68 17.54 13.11
N ASP A 14 12.81 18.20 12.89
CA ASP A 14 12.97 19.65 13.12
C ASP A 14 11.97 20.49 12.31
N GLY A 15 11.45 19.91 11.23
CA GLY A 15 10.38 20.46 10.41
C GLY A 15 10.83 21.47 9.36
N ASP A 16 9.89 21.84 8.50
CA ASP A 16 10.08 22.89 7.51
C ASP A 16 10.12 24.28 8.17
N LYS A 17 10.19 25.33 7.34
CA LYS A 17 10.19 26.73 7.83
C LYS A 17 8.93 27.14 8.61
N TYR A 18 7.88 26.31 8.60
CA TYR A 18 6.64 26.50 9.35
C TYR A 18 6.56 25.56 10.56
N GLY A 19 7.57 24.72 10.79
CA GLY A 19 7.62 23.72 11.85
C GLY A 19 6.86 22.44 11.53
N ASN A 20 6.49 22.20 10.27
CA ASN A 20 5.78 20.99 9.88
C ASN A 20 6.77 19.87 9.56
N ASN A 21 6.50 18.66 10.05
CA ASN A 21 7.17 17.47 9.57
C ASN A 21 6.69 17.17 8.13
N ILE A 22 7.58 17.27 7.15
CA ILE A 22 7.23 17.13 5.75
C ILE A 22 6.74 15.72 5.39
N VAL A 23 7.18 14.68 6.10
CA VAL A 23 6.74 13.29 5.85
C VAL A 23 5.30 13.12 6.30
N ASP A 24 4.96 13.70 7.45
CA ASP A 24 3.59 13.72 7.95
C ASP A 24 2.65 14.46 7.00
N LEU A 25 3.15 15.46 6.25
CA LEU A 25 2.34 16.16 5.26
C LEU A 25 1.96 15.28 4.05
N TYR A 26 2.77 14.29 3.70
CA TYR A 26 2.50 13.40 2.56
C TYR A 26 1.64 12.19 2.92
N ASN A 27 1.42 11.91 4.21
CA ASN A 27 0.65 10.76 4.65
C ASN A 27 -0.86 11.09 4.69
N PRO A 28 -1.69 10.52 3.78
CA PRO A 28 -3.12 10.84 3.72
C PRO A 28 -3.86 10.49 5.01
N ILE A 29 -3.39 9.48 5.76
CA ILE A 29 -4.02 9.03 7.01
C ILE A 29 -4.08 10.16 8.05
N ASN A 30 -3.11 11.08 8.05
CA ASN A 30 -3.08 12.22 8.98
C ASN A 30 -4.23 13.21 8.78
N TYR A 31 -4.87 13.19 7.61
CA TYR A 31 -5.94 14.12 7.25
C TYR A 31 -7.33 13.49 7.35
N ILE A 32 -7.43 12.16 7.39
CA ILE A 32 -8.74 11.49 7.37
C ILE A 32 -9.46 11.72 8.72
N GLY A 33 -10.53 12.50 8.69
CA GLY A 33 -11.36 12.80 9.86
C GLY A 33 -10.75 13.81 10.84
N ALA A 34 -9.73 14.56 10.44
CA ALA A 34 -9.15 15.62 11.27
C ALA A 34 -10.07 16.87 11.32
N GLU A 35 -10.09 17.60 12.44
CA GLU A 35 -11.05 18.69 12.70
C GLU A 35 -11.06 19.81 11.64
N ASP A 36 -9.91 20.10 11.02
CA ASP A 36 -9.74 21.17 10.01
C ASP A 36 -9.66 20.63 8.57
N THR A 37 -10.23 19.45 8.33
CA THR A 37 -10.25 18.81 7.00
C THR A 37 -11.66 18.55 6.52
N GLU A 38 -11.85 18.61 5.20
CA GLU A 38 -13.11 18.20 4.56
C GLU A 38 -12.94 16.80 4.00
N SER A 39 -13.57 15.81 4.65
CA SER A 39 -13.64 14.46 4.10
C SER A 39 -14.48 14.44 2.82
N PRO A 40 -14.10 13.66 1.80
CA PRO A 40 -14.94 13.43 0.65
C PRO A 40 -16.21 12.69 1.08
N THR A 41 -17.29 12.86 0.32
CA THR A 41 -18.53 12.09 0.55
C THR A 41 -18.29 10.59 0.34
N TRP A 42 -17.42 10.25 -0.62
CA TRP A 42 -17.09 8.87 -0.94
C TRP A 42 -15.67 8.74 -1.51
N THR A 43 -15.12 7.52 -1.42
CA THR A 43 -13.83 7.14 -2.01
C THR A 43 -13.91 5.75 -2.64
N ARG A 44 -13.10 5.53 -3.68
CA ARG A 44 -12.83 4.21 -4.24
C ARG A 44 -11.34 4.03 -4.44
N ILE A 45 -10.79 2.94 -3.91
CA ILE A 45 -9.39 2.55 -4.07
C ILE A 45 -9.36 1.26 -4.91
N VAL A 46 -8.57 1.25 -5.98
CA VAL A 46 -8.33 0.05 -6.80
C VAL A 46 -6.85 -0.27 -6.74
N MET A 47 -6.52 -1.50 -6.36
CA MET A 47 -5.14 -1.97 -6.23
C MET A 47 -5.02 -3.37 -6.83
N GLY A 48 -3.91 -3.66 -7.50
CA GLY A 48 -3.67 -4.98 -8.06
C GLY A 48 -3.37 -6.01 -6.97
N ALA A 49 -4.08 -7.13 -6.93
CA ALA A 49 -3.81 -8.18 -5.93
C ALA A 49 -2.44 -8.86 -6.13
N SER A 50 -1.90 -8.79 -7.34
CA SER A 50 -0.57 -9.28 -7.73
C SER A 50 0.48 -8.16 -7.78
N GLU A 51 0.16 -6.93 -7.35
CA GLU A 51 1.15 -5.86 -7.30
C GLU A 51 2.16 -6.11 -6.17
N GLY A 52 3.43 -5.78 -6.43
CA GLY A 52 4.57 -6.08 -5.57
C GLY A 52 5.35 -4.85 -5.15
N ASP A 53 4.79 -3.65 -5.34
CA ASP A 53 5.44 -2.38 -5.01
C ASP A 53 5.14 -1.96 -3.57
N MET A 54 3.94 -2.28 -3.06
CA MET A 54 3.58 -2.07 -1.66
C MET A 54 2.67 -3.15 -1.09
N SER A 55 2.59 -3.21 0.24
CA SER A 55 1.67 -4.13 0.94
C SER A 55 0.22 -3.78 0.66
N LEU A 56 -0.61 -4.79 0.34
CA LEU A 56 -2.07 -4.63 0.22
C LEU A 56 -2.70 -4.01 1.48
N PHE A 57 -2.09 -4.18 2.65
CA PHE A 57 -2.59 -3.57 3.88
C PHE A 57 -2.51 -2.04 3.90
N ALA A 58 -1.69 -1.42 3.05
CA ALA A 58 -1.69 0.04 2.91
C ALA A 58 -3.06 0.56 2.45
N SER A 59 -3.63 -0.03 1.40
CA SER A 59 -4.95 0.33 0.90
C SER A 59 -6.08 -0.06 1.86
N MET A 60 -5.96 -1.20 2.55
CA MET A 60 -6.91 -1.61 3.59
C MET A 60 -6.94 -0.64 4.78
N ASN A 61 -5.78 -0.21 5.27
CA ASN A 61 -5.69 0.76 6.36
C ASN A 61 -6.33 2.09 5.98
N MET A 62 -6.14 2.54 4.73
CA MET A 62 -6.82 3.74 4.22
C MET A 62 -8.35 3.58 4.19
N GLN A 63 -8.86 2.44 3.69
CA GLN A 63 -10.31 2.18 3.68
C GLN A 63 -10.87 2.21 5.11
N ILE A 64 -10.22 1.53 6.06
CA ILE A 64 -10.65 1.50 7.46
C ILE A 64 -10.66 2.92 8.05
N ALA A 65 -9.64 3.74 7.79
CA ALA A 65 -9.60 5.13 8.25
C ALA A 65 -10.79 5.94 7.69
N TRP A 66 -11.06 5.83 6.39
CA TRP A 66 -12.19 6.51 5.75
C TRP A 66 -13.53 6.09 6.34
N LEU A 67 -13.78 4.79 6.47
CA LEU A 67 -15.00 4.26 7.07
C LEU A 67 -15.18 4.75 8.51
N ASN A 68 -14.11 4.75 9.32
CA ASN A 68 -14.15 5.25 10.70
C ASN A 68 -14.43 6.76 10.77
N SER A 69 -14.06 7.53 9.74
CA SER A 69 -14.38 8.96 9.63
C SER A 69 -15.79 9.25 9.10
N GLY A 70 -16.57 8.22 8.75
CA GLY A 70 -17.91 8.35 8.17
C GLY A 70 -17.94 8.60 6.66
N THR A 71 -16.80 8.44 5.98
CA THR A 71 -16.71 8.47 4.51
C THR A 71 -17.13 7.13 3.95
N ASP A 72 -17.97 7.12 2.92
CA ASP A 72 -18.29 5.88 2.19
C ASP A 72 -17.05 5.44 1.37
N ALA A 73 -16.54 4.24 1.61
CA ALA A 73 -15.24 3.85 1.09
C ALA A 73 -15.24 2.41 0.56
N GLU A 74 -14.93 2.29 -0.72
CA GLU A 74 -14.77 1.01 -1.40
C GLU A 74 -13.29 0.70 -1.68
N LEU A 75 -12.89 -0.55 -1.43
CA LEU A 75 -11.56 -1.06 -1.77
C LEU A 75 -11.71 -2.31 -2.63
N GLU A 76 -11.14 -2.24 -3.83
CA GLU A 76 -11.09 -3.36 -4.76
C GLU A 76 -9.64 -3.84 -4.93
N TRP A 77 -9.41 -5.12 -4.62
CA TRP A 77 -8.18 -5.81 -5.01
C TRP A 77 -8.42 -6.62 -6.27
N GLN A 78 -7.95 -6.09 -7.39
CA GLN A 78 -8.13 -6.73 -8.69
C GLN A 78 -7.34 -8.02 -8.76
N TRP A 79 -8.04 -9.15 -8.94
CA TRP A 79 -7.40 -10.44 -9.22
C TRP A 79 -6.47 -10.34 -10.43
N ASP A 80 -5.23 -10.79 -10.27
CA ASP A 80 -4.17 -10.72 -11.28
C ASP A 80 -3.81 -9.30 -11.76
N GLY A 81 -4.31 -8.26 -11.08
CA GLY A 81 -3.90 -6.88 -11.33
C GLY A 81 -2.49 -6.64 -10.82
N GLY A 82 -1.65 -6.00 -11.64
CA GLY A 82 -0.31 -5.53 -11.27
C GLY A 82 -0.31 -4.10 -10.71
N HIS A 83 0.83 -3.39 -10.80
CA HIS A 83 1.01 -2.03 -10.26
C HIS A 83 0.02 -0.98 -10.81
N VAL A 84 -0.49 -1.19 -12.03
CA VAL A 84 -1.52 -0.36 -12.64
C VAL A 84 -2.71 -1.27 -13.00
N PRO A 85 -3.55 -1.62 -12.02
CA PRO A 85 -4.74 -2.42 -12.27
C PRO A 85 -5.61 -1.75 -13.34
N SER A 86 -6.09 -2.53 -14.30
CA SER A 86 -7.03 -2.04 -15.32
C SER A 86 -8.45 -2.32 -14.87
N GLU A 87 -9.38 -1.40 -15.10
CA GLU A 87 -10.80 -1.62 -14.83
C GLU A 87 -11.29 -2.90 -15.53
N ILE A 88 -11.80 -3.87 -14.76
CA ILE A 88 -12.34 -5.12 -15.30
C ILE A 88 -13.83 -4.94 -15.66
N PHE A 89 -14.20 -5.56 -16.79
CA PHE A 89 -15.55 -5.76 -17.33
C PHE A 89 -16.73 -5.37 -16.43
N GLY A 90 -17.26 -4.16 -16.63
CA GLY A 90 -18.52 -3.71 -16.04
C GLY A 90 -18.40 -3.05 -14.67
N GLU A 91 -17.19 -2.80 -14.18
CA GLU A 91 -16.90 -2.01 -12.96
C GLU A 91 -15.99 -0.82 -13.31
N SER A 92 -16.36 -0.12 -14.40
CA SER A 92 -15.60 1.05 -14.82
C SER A 92 -15.72 2.17 -13.80
N LEU A 93 -14.69 3.00 -13.67
CA LEU A 93 -14.73 4.18 -12.81
C LEU A 93 -15.90 5.09 -13.18
N ALA A 94 -16.22 5.20 -14.48
CA ALA A 94 -17.35 5.98 -14.96
C ALA A 94 -18.69 5.48 -14.39
N LEU A 95 -18.93 4.15 -14.39
CA LEU A 95 -20.16 3.59 -13.81
C LEU A 95 -20.20 3.84 -12.31
N TYR A 96 -19.10 3.59 -11.60
CA TYR A 96 -19.05 3.84 -10.15
C TYR A 96 -19.31 5.31 -9.82
N ILE A 97 -18.76 6.25 -10.60
CA ILE A 97 -19.07 7.68 -10.46
C ILE A 97 -20.57 7.95 -10.64
N ASP A 98 -21.21 7.38 -11.66
CA ASP A 98 -22.64 7.55 -11.90
C ASP A 98 -23.48 6.98 -10.74
N GLU A 99 -23.11 5.82 -10.20
CA GLU A 99 -23.75 5.20 -9.02
C GLU A 99 -23.64 6.09 -7.79
N MET A 100 -22.43 6.60 -7.50
CA MET A 100 -22.20 7.46 -6.34
C MET A 100 -22.84 8.84 -6.50
N TYR A 101 -22.87 9.39 -7.71
CA TYR A 101 -23.58 10.63 -8.01
C TYR A 101 -25.09 10.45 -7.80
N GLY A 102 -25.67 9.37 -8.33
CA GLY A 102 -27.09 9.03 -8.12
C GLY A 102 -27.43 8.83 -6.65
N LYS A 103 -26.53 8.22 -5.87
CA LYS A 103 -26.70 7.96 -4.43
C LYS A 103 -26.67 9.22 -3.57
N TYR A 104 -25.76 10.15 -3.86
CA TYR A 104 -25.47 11.28 -2.96
C TYR A 104 -26.00 12.63 -3.42
N VAL A 105 -26.37 12.80 -4.69
CA VAL A 105 -26.88 14.08 -5.22
C VAL A 105 -28.40 14.06 -5.32
N GLU A 106 -29.05 14.93 -4.54
CA GLU A 106 -30.50 15.06 -4.53
C GLU A 106 -31.06 15.38 -5.93
N GLY A 107 -32.01 14.58 -6.39
CA GLY A 107 -32.66 14.74 -7.70
C GLY A 107 -31.90 14.13 -8.88
N ALA A 108 -30.73 13.52 -8.66
CA ALA A 108 -30.05 12.73 -9.67
C ALA A 108 -30.81 11.42 -9.97
N ALA A 109 -30.64 10.91 -11.19
CA ALA A 109 -31.13 9.59 -11.53
C ALA A 109 -30.24 8.52 -10.89
N GLU A 110 -30.83 7.52 -10.25
CA GLU A 110 -30.08 6.36 -9.76
C GLU A 110 -29.55 5.55 -10.95
N ALA A 111 -28.23 5.33 -10.96
CA ALA A 111 -27.60 4.29 -11.75
C ALA A 111 -27.30 3.13 -10.82
N THR A 112 -27.55 1.91 -11.27
CA THR A 112 -27.20 0.69 -10.53
C THR A 112 -26.73 -0.37 -11.50
N LYS A 113 -25.60 -1.00 -11.21
CA LYS A 113 -25.19 -2.23 -11.88
C LYS A 113 -26.24 -3.32 -11.64
N ALA A 114 -26.62 -4.01 -12.71
CA ALA A 114 -27.49 -5.18 -12.59
C ALA A 114 -26.80 -6.26 -11.74
N GLU A 115 -27.54 -6.87 -10.82
CA GLU A 115 -27.01 -7.95 -9.99
C GLU A 115 -26.39 -9.04 -10.86
N ALA A 116 -25.18 -9.46 -10.49
CA ALA A 116 -24.51 -10.58 -11.15
C ALA A 116 -25.34 -11.85 -10.95
N GLN A 117 -25.60 -12.56 -12.05
CA GLN A 117 -26.26 -13.87 -11.95
C GLN A 117 -25.29 -14.89 -11.37
N THR A 118 -25.71 -15.57 -10.30
CA THR A 118 -24.93 -16.64 -9.68
C THR A 118 -24.60 -17.72 -10.72
N GLN A 119 -23.31 -17.93 -10.98
CA GLN A 119 -22.84 -19.07 -11.76
C GLN A 119 -22.86 -20.30 -10.84
N THR A 120 -23.71 -21.28 -11.17
CA THR A 120 -23.83 -22.55 -10.42
C THR A 120 -23.03 -23.68 -11.04
N GLN A 121 -22.40 -23.43 -12.19
CA GLN A 121 -21.58 -24.38 -12.91
C GLN A 121 -20.18 -23.79 -13.07
N ASN A 122 -19.17 -24.60 -12.75
CA ASN A 122 -17.79 -24.26 -13.07
C ASN A 122 -17.65 -24.04 -14.58
N GLY A 123 -16.69 -23.20 -14.98
CA GLY A 123 -16.34 -23.05 -16.39
C GLY A 123 -15.92 -24.38 -17.02
N ALA A 124 -15.93 -24.44 -18.36
CA ALA A 124 -15.53 -25.65 -19.10
C ALA A 124 -14.01 -25.92 -19.09
N ALA A 125 -13.24 -25.18 -18.30
CA ALA A 125 -11.80 -25.37 -18.18
C ALA A 125 -11.51 -26.70 -17.47
N THR A 126 -10.72 -27.55 -18.12
CA THR A 126 -10.29 -28.84 -17.57
C THR A 126 -8.96 -28.75 -16.83
N GLU A 127 -8.30 -27.59 -16.87
CA GLU A 127 -7.01 -27.33 -16.24
C GLU A 127 -7.11 -26.07 -15.38
N ALA A 128 -6.51 -26.11 -14.19
CA ALA A 128 -6.36 -24.93 -13.35
C ALA A 128 -5.28 -24.03 -13.94
N THR A 129 -5.59 -22.75 -14.16
CA THR A 129 -4.65 -21.75 -14.69
C THR A 129 -3.91 -20.98 -13.59
N GLY A 130 -4.18 -21.27 -12.32
CA GLY A 130 -3.55 -20.63 -11.16
C GLY A 130 -2.18 -21.25 -10.83
N THR A 131 -1.39 -20.52 -10.03
CA THR A 131 -0.15 -21.07 -9.46
C THR A 131 -0.51 -22.01 -8.32
N ASP A 132 -0.06 -23.27 -8.39
CA ASP A 132 -0.18 -24.20 -7.28
C ASP A 132 0.76 -23.77 -6.14
N ILE A 133 0.18 -23.42 -4.99
CA ILE A 133 0.89 -23.00 -3.77
C ILE A 133 0.81 -24.05 -2.65
N SER A 134 0.30 -25.25 -2.94
CA SER A 134 0.10 -26.33 -1.97
C SER A 134 1.39 -26.82 -1.30
N SER A 135 2.56 -26.45 -1.85
CA SER A 135 3.86 -26.78 -1.26
C SER A 135 4.18 -26.02 0.03
N TRP A 136 3.47 -24.92 0.32
CA TRP A 136 3.74 -24.07 1.50
C TRP A 136 2.48 -23.50 2.17
N ALA A 137 1.31 -23.59 1.53
CA ALA A 137 0.02 -23.26 2.11
C ALA A 137 -0.97 -24.43 1.95
N SER A 138 -1.70 -24.78 3.00
CA SER A 138 -2.74 -25.82 2.94
C SER A 138 -4.07 -25.33 3.51
N TYR A 139 -5.15 -25.98 3.09
CA TYR A 139 -6.49 -25.80 3.65
C TYR A 139 -7.06 -27.18 3.99
N GLU A 140 -7.17 -27.45 5.28
CA GLU A 140 -7.64 -28.74 5.81
C GLU A 140 -8.70 -28.46 6.88
N ASP A 141 -9.84 -29.15 6.80
CA ASP A 141 -10.93 -29.09 7.79
C ASP A 141 -11.45 -27.68 8.12
N GLY A 142 -11.39 -26.74 7.16
CA GLY A 142 -11.84 -25.36 7.38
C GLY A 142 -10.75 -24.41 7.86
N GLU A 143 -9.53 -24.90 8.07
CA GLU A 143 -8.40 -24.12 8.57
C GLU A 143 -7.33 -23.93 7.49
N VAL A 144 -6.85 -22.69 7.37
CA VAL A 144 -5.73 -22.33 6.49
C VAL A 144 -4.43 -22.42 7.28
N ASN A 145 -3.44 -23.14 6.77
CA ASN A 145 -2.15 -23.34 7.41
C ASN A 145 -1.00 -22.85 6.51
N PHE A 146 -0.13 -21.98 7.03
CA PHE A 146 1.14 -21.53 6.45
C PHE A 146 2.02 -20.89 7.54
N THR A 147 3.33 -20.75 7.32
CA THR A 147 4.18 -19.97 8.22
C THR A 147 4.30 -18.51 7.77
N LEU A 148 4.62 -17.60 8.70
CA LEU A 148 4.91 -16.21 8.36
C LEU A 148 6.08 -16.10 7.36
N ALA A 149 7.09 -16.97 7.48
CA ALA A 149 8.23 -17.00 6.57
C ALA A 149 7.83 -17.43 5.15
N ASP A 150 6.92 -18.40 5.02
CA ASP A 150 6.42 -18.84 3.72
C ASP A 150 5.56 -17.77 3.06
N ALA A 151 4.65 -17.15 3.82
CA ALA A 151 3.84 -16.03 3.34
C ALA A 151 4.71 -14.84 2.90
N ALA A 152 5.74 -14.50 3.68
CA ALA A 152 6.70 -13.47 3.31
C ALA A 152 7.48 -13.85 2.04
N SER A 153 8.00 -15.08 1.97
CA SER A 153 8.75 -15.59 0.80
C SER A 153 7.91 -15.58 -0.47
N TYR A 154 6.64 -15.99 -0.39
CA TYR A 154 5.70 -15.93 -1.50
C TYR A 154 5.44 -14.49 -1.94
N ARG A 155 5.24 -13.56 -0.99
CA ARG A 155 4.99 -12.13 -1.26
C ARG A 155 6.17 -11.42 -1.90
N ILE A 156 7.39 -11.73 -1.48
CA ILE A 156 8.60 -11.11 -2.06
C ILE A 156 9.02 -11.76 -3.38
N LYS A 157 8.47 -12.94 -3.72
CA LYS A 157 8.81 -13.66 -4.94
C LYS A 157 8.28 -12.91 -6.15
N GLY A 158 9.18 -12.19 -6.83
CA GLY A 158 8.82 -11.32 -7.94
C GLY A 158 8.48 -9.88 -7.51
N ALA A 159 8.82 -9.49 -6.28
CA ALA A 159 8.77 -8.09 -5.87
C ALA A 159 9.60 -7.24 -6.83
N SER A 160 9.04 -6.10 -7.25
CA SER A 160 9.68 -5.18 -8.19
C SER A 160 10.66 -4.23 -7.49
N LYS A 161 10.57 -4.12 -6.16
CA LYS A 161 11.39 -3.23 -5.34
C LYS A 161 12.26 -4.02 -4.35
N ALA A 162 13.40 -3.43 -3.99
CA ALA A 162 14.23 -3.92 -2.89
C ALA A 162 13.51 -3.77 -1.54
N THR A 163 14.11 -4.28 -0.45
CA THR A 163 13.62 -4.02 0.91
C THR A 163 14.68 -3.24 1.68
N PRO A 164 14.37 -2.04 2.21
CA PRO A 164 13.07 -1.34 2.15
C PRO A 164 12.72 -0.88 0.73
N GLY A 165 11.43 -0.84 0.39
CA GLY A 165 10.98 -0.58 -1.00
C GLY A 165 10.90 0.90 -1.39
N PHE A 166 10.93 1.82 -0.43
CA PHE A 166 10.76 3.25 -0.68
C PHE A 166 11.94 4.02 -0.08
N ASP A 167 12.15 3.91 1.23
CA ASP A 167 13.32 4.47 1.90
C ASP A 167 14.51 3.50 1.84
N VAL A 168 15.05 3.33 0.62
CA VAL A 168 16.20 2.43 0.39
C VAL A 168 17.45 2.96 1.09
N ILE A 169 18.28 2.04 1.57
CA ILE A 169 19.44 2.32 2.43
C ILE A 169 20.50 3.23 1.77
N ASP A 170 20.56 3.24 0.44
CA ASP A 170 21.54 3.99 -0.36
C ASP A 170 20.96 5.24 -1.05
N TYR A 171 19.81 5.73 -0.57
CA TYR A 171 19.03 6.84 -1.14
C TYR A 171 18.42 6.53 -2.52
N GLY A 172 17.10 6.45 -2.57
CA GLY A 172 16.32 6.09 -3.75
C GLY A 172 15.50 7.24 -4.30
N GLN A 173 14.64 6.97 -5.28
CA GLN A 173 13.82 8.01 -5.91
C GLN A 173 12.95 8.75 -4.86
N GLU A 174 12.35 8.03 -3.93
CA GLU A 174 11.45 8.59 -2.94
C GLU A 174 12.16 9.42 -1.87
N THR A 175 13.45 9.18 -1.60
CA THR A 175 14.20 10.02 -0.64
C THR A 175 14.50 11.41 -1.19
N TYR A 176 14.51 11.61 -2.51
CA TYR A 176 14.63 12.94 -3.13
C TYR A 176 13.40 13.81 -2.93
N GLU A 177 12.21 13.22 -2.78
CA GLU A 177 10.99 13.97 -2.47
C GLU A 177 11.13 14.71 -1.13
N PHE A 178 11.91 14.12 -0.21
CA PHE A 178 12.20 14.69 1.09
C PHE A 178 13.52 15.46 1.12
N GLY A 179 14.10 15.82 -0.02
CA GLY A 179 15.25 16.71 -0.10
C GLY A 179 15.04 18.09 0.54
N SER A 180 16.08 18.91 0.53
CA SER A 180 16.09 20.28 1.05
C SER A 180 16.97 21.17 0.16
N THR A 181 17.05 22.47 0.46
CA THR A 181 17.94 23.39 -0.26
C THR A 181 19.44 23.07 -0.11
N THR A 182 19.80 22.24 0.87
CA THR A 182 21.19 21.92 1.21
C THR A 182 21.54 20.44 1.08
N GLN A 183 20.56 19.58 0.78
CA GLN A 183 20.73 18.13 0.68
C GLN A 183 19.67 17.57 -0.27
N ASP A 184 20.10 16.85 -1.32
CA ASP A 184 19.19 16.43 -2.39
C ASP A 184 18.19 15.35 -1.96
N ALA A 185 18.57 14.48 -1.03
CA ALA A 185 17.75 13.37 -0.57
C ALA A 185 17.95 13.12 0.93
N ARG A 186 16.87 12.76 1.63
CA ARG A 186 16.88 12.42 3.06
C ARG A 186 16.07 11.15 3.32
N HIS A 187 16.57 10.31 4.21
CA HIS A 187 15.80 9.21 4.78
C HIS A 187 14.62 9.73 5.62
N PHE A 188 13.51 8.99 5.65
CA PHE A 188 12.22 9.42 6.20
C PHE A 188 11.46 8.35 7.00
N ASP A 189 11.83 7.08 6.91
CA ASP A 189 11.13 5.98 7.56
C ASP A 189 11.65 5.71 8.99
N ARG A 190 10.86 6.14 9.98
CA ARG A 190 11.14 5.93 11.41
C ARG A 190 11.19 4.44 11.80
N TYR A 191 10.47 3.58 11.11
CA TYR A 191 10.48 2.14 11.40
C TYR A 191 11.78 1.50 10.93
N VAL A 192 12.24 1.86 9.73
CA VAL A 192 13.56 1.42 9.25
C VAL A 192 14.65 1.95 10.18
N LEU A 193 14.62 3.23 10.58
CA LEU A 193 15.57 3.75 11.57
C LEU A 193 15.58 2.89 12.85
N LYS A 194 14.39 2.61 13.39
CA LYS A 194 14.25 1.77 14.60
C LYS A 194 14.91 0.39 14.41
N VAL A 195 14.67 -0.28 13.28
CA VAL A 195 15.29 -1.57 12.97
C VAL A 195 16.81 -1.44 12.87
N LEU A 196 17.32 -0.41 12.21
CA LEU A 196 18.77 -0.17 12.09
C LEU A 196 19.43 0.09 13.46
N GLN A 197 18.72 0.73 14.38
CA GLN A 197 19.18 0.94 15.75
C GLN A 197 19.14 -0.35 16.58
N GLU A 198 18.04 -1.09 16.52
CA GLU A 198 17.84 -2.33 17.28
C GLU A 198 18.77 -3.47 16.82
N GLU A 199 18.98 -3.59 15.51
CA GLU A 199 19.78 -4.66 14.90
C GLU A 199 21.19 -4.20 14.50
N LYS A 200 21.66 -3.08 15.07
CA LYS A 200 22.95 -2.48 14.73
C LYS A 200 24.10 -3.49 14.71
N GLU A 201 24.25 -4.30 15.75
CA GLU A 201 25.34 -5.29 15.84
C GLU A 201 25.25 -6.36 14.74
N THR A 202 24.04 -6.82 14.42
CA THR A 202 23.77 -7.78 13.34
C THR A 202 24.11 -7.18 11.97
N LEU A 203 23.75 -5.92 11.76
CA LEU A 203 23.82 -5.28 10.45
C LEU A 203 25.14 -4.54 10.18
N GLU A 204 25.90 -4.17 11.21
CA GLU A 204 27.18 -3.45 11.10
C GLU A 204 28.17 -4.16 10.16
N GLY A 205 28.18 -5.49 10.17
CA GLY A 205 29.03 -6.30 9.29
C GLY A 205 28.62 -6.26 7.81
N LEU A 206 27.35 -5.99 7.51
CA LEU A 206 26.86 -5.85 6.14
C LEU A 206 27.28 -4.50 5.55
N PHE A 207 27.15 -3.43 6.33
CA PHE A 207 27.38 -2.05 5.86
C PHE A 207 28.84 -1.61 5.86
N ASN A 208 29.70 -2.26 6.65
CA ASN A 208 31.13 -1.96 6.73
C ASN A 208 32.00 -2.97 5.97
N SER A 209 31.40 -3.84 5.16
CA SER A 209 32.16 -4.70 4.26
C SER A 209 32.68 -3.88 3.07
N ASN A 210 33.86 -3.27 3.25
CA ASN A 210 34.70 -2.85 2.13
C ASN A 210 35.02 -4.11 1.32
N ASN A 211 34.21 -4.41 0.31
CA ASN A 211 34.63 -5.33 -0.74
C ASN A 211 35.63 -4.58 -1.62
N ASP A 212 36.91 -4.78 -1.31
CA ASP A 212 38.03 -4.62 -2.25
C ASP A 212 37.84 -5.52 -3.48
#